data_AF-A0A1L8I7I8-F1
#
_entry.id   AF-A0A1L8I7I8-F1
#
_cell.length_a   1.000
_cell.length_b   1.000
_cell.length_c   1.000
_cell.angle_alpha   90.00
_cell.angle_beta   90.00
_cell.angle_gamma   90.00
#
_symmetry.space_group_name_H-M   'P 1'
#
loop_
_entity.id
_entity.type
_entity.pdbx_description
1 polymer ?
#
loop_
_entity_poly.entity_id
_entity_poly.type
_entity_poly.pdbx_seq_one_letter_code
_entity_poly.pdbx_strand_id
1 'polypeptide(L)'
;MKTRVTELLNIELPIVQGGLAHLAYSELAAAVSNAGGLGQVTALTLPSPDALREEIRKIRSLTDKPFGVNFAIGQHNRSYADYLEVAIEEKVPAVSITGGNPKPLLERLAGTGIITMVLVASVRQAQKAEELGAHIVMAVGNEGGGHLGRDEIGTMVLVPRVAESVRIPVLASGGIVDGRGILAALALGAEGVEMGTRFIATKDCVHAHENYKRRILEASETDTVVIKKSLGAPARALKSKATEKILALEAQGVGYEGLKDLISGAANRIAIHEGRMEEGHSWAGQGVGLIRDIPTVAELFERIKKELNEGYARLGRMLQ
;
A
#
# COMPACT_ATOMS: atom_id res chain seq x y z
N MET A 1 -9.50 4.76 -18.78
CA MET A 1 -8.92 3.42 -19.02
C MET A 1 -9.92 2.42 -18.45
N LYS A 2 -10.18 1.28 -19.11
CA LYS A 2 -11.20 0.32 -18.66
C LYS A 2 -10.56 -1.05 -18.43
N THR A 3 -10.49 -1.48 -17.18
CA THR A 3 -9.98 -2.79 -16.74
C THR A 3 -10.99 -3.43 -15.77
N ARG A 4 -10.86 -4.73 -15.47
CA ARG A 4 -11.75 -5.39 -14.50
C ARG A 4 -11.66 -4.75 -13.11
N VAL A 5 -10.49 -4.20 -12.75
CA VAL A 5 -10.30 -3.42 -11.51
C VAL A 5 -11.18 -2.17 -11.52
N THR A 6 -11.15 -1.36 -12.59
CA THR A 6 -11.99 -0.14 -12.65
C THR A 6 -13.48 -0.45 -12.59
N GLU A 7 -13.90 -1.57 -13.19
CA GLU A 7 -15.30 -2.00 -13.19
C GLU A 7 -15.74 -2.51 -11.80
N LEU A 8 -14.95 -3.37 -11.17
CA LEU A 8 -15.27 -3.91 -9.84
C LEU A 8 -15.31 -2.84 -8.75
N LEU A 9 -14.36 -1.90 -8.77
CA LEU A 9 -14.23 -0.86 -7.76
C LEU A 9 -15.02 0.42 -8.10
N ASN A 10 -15.58 0.52 -9.30
CA ASN A 10 -16.26 1.70 -9.83
C ASN A 10 -15.39 2.98 -9.74
N ILE A 11 -14.15 2.90 -10.24
CA ILE A 11 -13.15 3.98 -10.25
C ILE A 11 -12.71 4.32 -11.68
N GLU A 12 -12.17 5.52 -11.91
CA GLU A 12 -11.80 6.02 -13.25
C GLU A 12 -10.45 5.49 -13.73
N LEU A 13 -9.46 5.45 -12.83
CA LEU A 13 -8.14 4.92 -13.08
C LEU A 13 -7.91 3.71 -12.17
N PRO A 14 -7.24 2.65 -12.65
CA PRO A 14 -7.00 1.45 -11.86
C PRO A 14 -5.83 1.65 -10.89
N ILE A 15 -5.96 2.65 -10.01
CA ILE A 15 -4.97 3.07 -9.04
C ILE A 15 -5.60 2.97 -7.65
N VAL A 16 -5.00 2.13 -6.81
CA VAL A 16 -5.36 1.98 -5.40
C VAL A 16 -4.28 2.60 -4.54
N GLN A 17 -4.66 3.43 -3.57
CA GLN A 17 -3.76 3.86 -2.51
C GLN A 17 -3.60 2.72 -1.50
N GLY A 18 -2.38 2.27 -1.30
CA GLY A 18 -2.09 1.19 -0.34
C GLY A 18 -2.35 1.61 1.11
N GLY A 19 -2.49 0.64 2.01
CA GLY A 19 -2.65 0.90 3.45
C GLY A 19 -1.40 1.55 4.06
N LEU A 20 -1.45 2.85 4.36
CA LEU A 20 -0.34 3.58 4.98
C LEU A 20 -0.60 3.72 6.49
N ALA A 21 -0.04 2.81 7.28
CA ALA A 21 -0.14 2.86 8.73
C ALA A 21 0.25 4.25 9.26
N HIS A 22 -0.60 4.83 10.12
CA HIS A 22 -0.43 6.16 10.71
C HIS A 22 -0.39 7.33 9.73
N LEU A 23 -0.75 7.15 8.45
CA LEU A 23 -0.71 8.23 7.44
C LEU A 23 -1.94 8.28 6.53
N ALA A 24 -2.57 7.14 6.29
CA ALA A 24 -3.77 7.02 5.46
C ALA A 24 -5.04 7.22 6.31
N TYR A 25 -5.42 8.49 6.45
CA TYR A 25 -6.66 8.96 7.07
C TYR A 25 -7.62 9.52 6.01
N SER A 26 -8.74 10.06 6.47
CA SER A 26 -9.83 10.58 5.64
C SER A 26 -9.42 11.59 4.57
N GLU A 27 -8.50 12.52 4.85
CA GLU A 27 -8.04 13.53 3.89
C GLU A 27 -7.37 12.89 2.68
N LEU A 28 -6.40 12.02 2.90
CA LEU A 28 -5.68 11.35 1.82
C LEU A 28 -6.60 10.40 1.05
N ALA A 29 -7.42 9.62 1.76
CA ALA A 29 -8.36 8.70 1.14
C ALA A 29 -9.35 9.46 0.23
N ALA A 30 -9.97 10.53 0.73
CA ALA A 30 -10.89 11.33 -0.05
C ALA A 30 -10.21 12.01 -1.25
N ALA A 31 -8.97 12.51 -1.09
CA ALA A 31 -8.22 13.11 -2.19
C ALA A 31 -7.94 12.12 -3.33
N VAL A 32 -7.55 10.87 -3.00
CA VAL A 32 -7.33 9.80 -4.00
C VAL A 32 -8.63 9.39 -4.68
N SER A 33 -9.71 9.24 -3.91
CA SER A 33 -11.03 8.89 -4.44
C SER A 33 -11.58 10.00 -5.36
N ASN A 34 -11.44 11.28 -4.98
CA ASN A 34 -11.84 12.42 -5.80
C ASN A 34 -11.03 12.54 -7.10
N ALA A 35 -9.76 12.15 -7.08
CA ALA A 35 -8.91 12.14 -8.28
C ALA A 35 -9.22 10.98 -9.25
N GLY A 36 -10.10 10.04 -8.86
CA GLY A 36 -10.57 8.94 -9.69
C GLY A 36 -9.90 7.59 -9.42
N GLY A 37 -9.12 7.47 -8.35
CA GLY A 37 -8.60 6.18 -7.85
C GLY A 37 -9.45 5.62 -6.70
N LEU A 38 -8.92 4.63 -5.99
CA LEU A 38 -9.50 4.15 -4.73
C LEU A 38 -8.61 4.58 -3.55
N GLY A 39 -9.05 5.59 -2.80
CA GLY A 39 -8.43 5.94 -1.52
C GLY A 39 -8.78 4.95 -0.41
N GLN A 40 -7.94 4.83 0.61
CA GLN A 40 -8.16 3.90 1.72
C GLN A 40 -7.80 4.52 3.07
N VAL A 41 -8.63 4.30 4.09
CA VAL A 41 -8.24 4.54 5.51
C VAL A 41 -7.65 3.27 6.11
N THR A 42 -6.62 3.39 6.96
CA THR A 42 -6.03 2.23 7.64
C THR A 42 -6.69 1.99 9.00
N ALA A 43 -7.51 0.95 9.11
CA ALA A 43 -8.32 0.67 10.31
C ALA A 43 -7.48 0.52 11.58
N LEU A 44 -6.46 -0.34 11.53
CA LEU A 44 -5.64 -0.67 12.70
C LEU A 44 -4.60 0.39 13.06
N THR A 45 -4.70 1.58 12.48
CA THR A 45 -4.00 2.79 12.93
C THR A 45 -4.81 3.55 13.99
N LEU A 46 -6.13 3.49 13.89
CA LEU A 46 -7.06 4.25 14.72
C LEU A 46 -7.17 3.64 16.11
N PRO A 47 -7.48 4.40 17.17
CA PRO A 47 -7.45 3.87 18.54
C PRO A 47 -8.61 2.90 18.85
N SER A 48 -9.77 3.04 18.19
CA SER A 48 -10.97 2.25 18.45
C SER A 48 -11.80 2.00 17.19
N PRO A 49 -12.73 1.02 17.21
CA PRO A 49 -13.73 0.85 16.16
C PRO A 49 -14.60 2.10 15.95
N ASP A 50 -14.94 2.83 17.02
CA ASP A 50 -15.69 4.08 16.90
C ASP A 50 -14.91 5.16 16.14
N ALA A 51 -13.59 5.25 16.35
CA ALA A 51 -12.73 6.15 15.58
C ALA A 51 -12.69 5.76 14.09
N LEU A 52 -12.76 4.45 13.76
CA LEU A 52 -12.94 4.01 12.36
C LEU A 52 -14.29 4.48 11.80
N ARG A 53 -15.37 4.38 12.58
CA ARG A 53 -16.69 4.85 12.15
C ARG A 53 -16.69 6.35 11.85
N GLU A 54 -16.05 7.15 12.72
CA GLU A 54 -15.89 8.59 12.54
C GLU A 54 -15.08 8.92 11.28
N GLU A 55 -13.94 8.24 11.06
CA GLU A 55 -13.13 8.42 9.86
C GLU A 55 -13.89 8.05 8.57
N ILE A 56 -14.64 6.95 8.58
CA ILE A 56 -15.49 6.55 7.44
C ILE A 56 -16.52 7.65 7.12
N ARG A 57 -17.19 8.18 8.13
CA ARG A 57 -18.18 9.27 7.95
C ARG A 57 -17.53 10.55 7.47
N LYS A 58 -16.33 10.87 7.95
CA LYS A 58 -15.55 12.01 7.48
C LYS A 58 -15.16 11.85 6.01
N ILE A 59 -14.73 10.67 5.56
CA ILE A 59 -14.49 10.40 4.12
C ILE A 59 -15.75 10.68 3.31
N ARG A 60 -16.92 10.17 3.75
CA ARG A 60 -18.20 10.41 3.06
C ARG A 60 -18.61 11.88 3.01
N SER A 61 -18.15 12.72 3.94
CA SER A 61 -18.36 14.18 3.86
C SER A 61 -17.43 14.90 2.88
N LEU A 62 -16.32 14.27 2.49
CA LEU A 62 -15.28 14.83 1.62
C LEU A 62 -15.35 14.29 0.18
N THR A 63 -16.03 13.17 -0.03
CA THR A 63 -16.19 12.55 -1.35
C THR A 63 -17.46 11.70 -1.46
N ASP A 64 -18.09 11.77 -2.64
CA ASP A 64 -19.16 10.85 -3.06
C ASP A 64 -18.60 9.64 -3.86
N LYS A 65 -17.28 9.56 -4.03
CA LYS A 65 -16.61 8.50 -4.80
C LYS A 65 -16.31 7.27 -3.93
N PRO A 66 -16.14 6.08 -4.53
CA PRO A 66 -15.77 4.88 -3.79
C PRO A 66 -14.43 5.04 -3.06
N PHE A 67 -14.33 4.45 -1.87
CA PHE A 67 -13.12 4.35 -1.07
C PHE A 67 -13.06 2.97 -0.40
N GLY A 68 -11.95 2.64 0.22
CA GLY A 68 -11.76 1.39 0.95
C GLY A 68 -11.32 1.57 2.40
N VAL A 69 -11.30 0.45 3.11
CA VAL A 69 -10.71 0.33 4.45
C VAL A 69 -9.65 -0.76 4.42
N ASN A 70 -8.42 -0.41 4.84
CA ASN A 70 -7.32 -1.33 4.93
C ASN A 70 -7.22 -1.98 6.33
N PHE A 71 -7.07 -3.31 6.35
CA PHE A 71 -6.85 -4.12 7.53
C PHE A 71 -5.46 -4.76 7.49
N ALA A 72 -4.50 -4.12 8.18
CA ALA A 72 -3.13 -4.60 8.34
C ALA A 72 -2.99 -5.62 9.49
N ILE A 73 -3.45 -6.84 9.29
CA ILE A 73 -3.62 -7.88 10.33
C ILE A 73 -2.33 -8.64 10.71
N GLY A 74 -1.15 -8.12 10.33
CA GLY A 74 0.14 -8.73 10.65
C GLY A 74 0.53 -8.66 12.13
N GLN A 75 -0.17 -7.87 12.95
CA GLN A 75 0.09 -7.75 14.39
C GLN A 75 -0.82 -8.71 15.18
N HIS A 76 -0.25 -9.82 15.66
CA HIS A 76 -1.00 -10.91 16.32
C HIS A 76 -1.78 -10.52 17.59
N ASN A 77 -1.45 -9.40 18.23
CA ASN A 77 -2.04 -9.00 19.52
C ASN A 77 -3.16 -7.96 19.41
N ARG A 78 -3.56 -7.57 18.19
CA ARG A 78 -4.60 -6.56 17.98
C ARG A 78 -5.82 -7.17 17.33
N SER A 79 -6.94 -7.19 18.06
CA SER A 79 -8.22 -7.60 17.49
C SER A 79 -8.63 -6.65 16.36
N TYR A 80 -9.00 -7.24 15.23
CA TYR A 80 -9.55 -6.54 14.07
C TYR A 80 -11.04 -6.81 13.87
N ALA A 81 -11.64 -7.71 14.64
CA ALA A 81 -13.02 -8.16 14.46
C ALA A 81 -14.01 -7.00 14.58
N ASP A 82 -13.93 -6.22 15.66
CA ASP A 82 -14.85 -5.10 15.89
C ASP A 82 -14.69 -3.98 14.84
N TYR A 83 -13.47 -3.77 14.33
CA TYR A 83 -13.23 -2.84 13.22
C TYR A 83 -13.86 -3.35 11.92
N LEU A 84 -13.84 -4.66 11.69
CA LEU A 84 -14.45 -5.28 10.52
C LEU A 84 -15.98 -5.14 10.57
N GLU A 85 -16.59 -5.34 11.73
CA GLU A 85 -18.02 -5.10 11.93
C GLU A 85 -18.40 -3.66 11.59
N VAL A 86 -17.62 -2.67 12.05
CA VAL A 86 -17.84 -1.26 11.67
C VAL A 86 -17.80 -1.05 10.16
N ALA A 87 -16.83 -1.64 9.46
CA ALA A 87 -16.73 -1.52 8.00
C ALA A 87 -17.96 -2.13 7.29
N ILE A 88 -18.51 -3.22 7.84
CA ILE A 88 -19.71 -3.90 7.32
C ILE A 88 -20.97 -3.07 7.60
N GLU A 89 -21.14 -2.58 8.82
CA GLU A 89 -22.26 -1.72 9.24
C GLU A 89 -22.32 -0.43 8.39
N GLU A 90 -21.18 0.22 8.18
CA GLU A 90 -21.06 1.44 7.38
C GLU A 90 -21.03 1.18 5.87
N LYS A 91 -21.15 -0.11 5.44
CA LYS A 91 -21.23 -0.55 4.04
C LYS A 91 -20.14 0.07 3.17
N VAL A 92 -18.88 -0.06 3.60
CA VAL A 92 -17.76 0.48 2.84
C VAL A 92 -17.65 -0.23 1.48
N PRO A 93 -17.32 0.48 0.39
CA PRO A 93 -17.28 -0.14 -0.94
C PRO A 93 -16.26 -1.28 -1.08
N ALA A 94 -15.11 -1.14 -0.42
CA ALA A 94 -14.03 -2.11 -0.51
C ALA A 94 -13.24 -2.28 0.80
N VAL A 95 -12.68 -3.47 0.98
CA VAL A 95 -11.76 -3.81 2.07
C VAL A 95 -10.47 -4.38 1.50
N SER A 96 -9.32 -3.83 1.89
CA SER A 96 -8.02 -4.46 1.63
C SER A 96 -7.51 -5.19 2.87
N ILE A 97 -6.92 -6.37 2.69
CA ILE A 97 -6.35 -7.19 3.75
C ILE A 97 -4.85 -7.32 3.47
N THR A 98 -4.03 -6.89 4.43
CA THR A 98 -2.57 -6.89 4.31
C THR A 98 -1.92 -7.56 5.51
N GLY A 99 -0.92 -8.40 5.26
CA GLY A 99 -0.28 -9.23 6.29
C GLY A 99 -1.20 -10.33 6.83
N GLY A 100 -0.62 -11.34 7.46
CA GLY A 100 -1.37 -12.41 8.15
C GLY A 100 -2.22 -13.31 7.24
N ASN A 101 -3.17 -14.03 7.87
CA ASN A 101 -4.07 -14.97 7.21
C ASN A 101 -5.40 -14.26 6.86
N PRO A 102 -5.75 -14.11 5.57
CA PRO A 102 -6.95 -13.38 5.16
C PRO A 102 -8.26 -14.16 5.37
N LYS A 103 -8.18 -15.49 5.59
CA LYS A 103 -9.35 -16.38 5.62
C LYS A 103 -10.49 -15.89 6.54
N PRO A 104 -10.26 -15.52 7.82
CA PRO A 104 -11.35 -15.12 8.70
C PRO A 104 -12.09 -13.86 8.23
N LEU A 105 -11.37 -12.89 7.63
CA LEU A 105 -11.99 -11.67 7.11
C LEU A 105 -12.76 -11.96 5.83
N LEU A 106 -12.21 -12.79 4.93
CA LEU A 106 -12.90 -13.18 3.69
C LEU A 106 -14.18 -13.96 3.98
N GLU A 107 -14.13 -14.94 4.90
CA GLU A 107 -15.32 -15.70 5.33
C GLU A 107 -16.38 -14.77 5.92
N ARG A 108 -15.99 -13.78 6.73
CA ARG A 108 -16.92 -12.82 7.33
C ARG A 108 -17.50 -11.84 6.31
N LEU A 109 -16.74 -11.45 5.29
CA LEU A 109 -17.16 -10.52 4.23
C LEU A 109 -17.95 -11.20 3.11
N ALA A 110 -17.98 -12.52 3.05
CA ALA A 110 -18.74 -13.28 2.07
C ALA A 110 -20.23 -12.86 2.07
N GLY A 111 -20.77 -12.55 0.89
CA GLY A 111 -22.17 -12.15 0.73
C GLY A 111 -22.52 -10.71 1.15
N THR A 112 -21.57 -9.92 1.66
CA THR A 112 -21.81 -8.52 2.06
C THR A 112 -21.87 -7.53 0.88
N GLY A 113 -21.40 -7.93 -0.29
CA GLY A 113 -21.22 -7.05 -1.46
C GLY A 113 -19.97 -6.16 -1.40
N ILE A 114 -19.20 -6.21 -0.30
CA ILE A 114 -17.96 -5.47 -0.14
C ILE A 114 -16.86 -6.13 -1.00
N ILE A 115 -16.21 -5.34 -1.85
CA ILE A 115 -15.11 -5.85 -2.69
C ILE A 115 -13.87 -6.08 -1.83
N THR A 116 -13.29 -7.27 -1.92
CA THR A 116 -12.12 -7.67 -1.12
C THR A 116 -10.85 -7.71 -1.96
N MET A 117 -9.81 -7.07 -1.44
CA MET A 117 -8.47 -7.04 -2.07
C MET A 117 -7.45 -7.65 -1.12
N VAL A 118 -6.67 -8.63 -1.55
CA VAL A 118 -5.70 -9.31 -0.69
C VAL A 118 -4.29 -9.06 -1.19
N LEU A 119 -3.43 -8.51 -0.33
CA LEU A 119 -2.01 -8.34 -0.64
C LEU A 119 -1.27 -9.68 -0.52
N VAL A 120 -0.54 -10.03 -1.56
CA VAL A 120 0.19 -11.30 -1.71
C VAL A 120 1.59 -11.03 -2.22
N ALA A 121 2.55 -11.87 -1.84
CA ALA A 121 3.94 -11.76 -2.25
C ALA A 121 4.46 -13.04 -2.92
N SER A 122 3.55 -13.95 -3.31
CA SER A 122 3.87 -15.20 -4.02
C SER A 122 2.66 -15.73 -4.78
N VAL A 123 2.92 -16.54 -5.80
CA VAL A 123 1.88 -17.27 -6.57
C VAL A 123 0.99 -18.11 -5.66
N ARG A 124 1.58 -18.86 -4.73
CA ARG A 124 0.84 -19.71 -3.79
C ARG A 124 -0.15 -18.91 -2.94
N GLN A 125 0.25 -17.72 -2.47
CA GLN A 125 -0.64 -16.84 -1.71
C GLN A 125 -1.76 -16.27 -2.59
N ALA A 126 -1.47 -15.91 -3.84
CA ALA A 126 -2.47 -15.41 -4.79
C ALA A 126 -3.55 -16.46 -5.07
N GLN A 127 -3.14 -17.68 -5.42
CA GLN A 127 -4.05 -18.82 -5.63
C GLN A 127 -4.87 -19.10 -4.37
N LYS A 128 -4.23 -19.05 -3.18
CA LYS A 128 -4.96 -19.26 -1.94
C LYS A 128 -5.99 -18.17 -1.66
N ALA A 129 -5.67 -16.91 -1.94
CA ALA A 129 -6.61 -15.80 -1.77
C ALA A 129 -7.80 -15.96 -2.72
N GLU A 130 -7.57 -16.34 -3.97
CA GLU A 130 -8.63 -16.64 -4.94
C GLU A 130 -9.52 -17.81 -4.50
N GLU A 131 -8.93 -18.93 -4.06
CA GLU A 131 -9.68 -20.08 -3.51
C GLU A 131 -10.60 -19.70 -2.34
N LEU A 132 -10.19 -18.70 -1.56
CA LEU A 132 -10.95 -18.19 -0.41
C LEU A 132 -11.99 -17.13 -0.81
N GLY A 133 -12.11 -16.79 -2.09
CA GLY A 133 -13.09 -15.83 -2.60
C GLY A 133 -12.66 -14.37 -2.57
N ALA A 134 -11.35 -14.08 -2.58
CA ALA A 134 -10.89 -12.71 -2.82
C ALA A 134 -11.36 -12.20 -4.19
N HIS A 135 -11.79 -10.94 -4.27
CA HIS A 135 -12.22 -10.35 -5.54
C HIS A 135 -11.04 -9.86 -6.39
N ILE A 136 -9.97 -9.40 -5.73
CA ILE A 136 -8.75 -8.87 -6.36
C ILE A 136 -7.54 -9.31 -5.52
N VAL A 137 -6.40 -9.58 -6.15
CA VAL A 137 -5.11 -9.74 -5.48
C VAL A 137 -4.16 -8.59 -5.80
N MET A 138 -3.41 -8.14 -4.80
CA MET A 138 -2.36 -7.11 -4.94
C MET A 138 -1.01 -7.79 -4.81
N ALA A 139 -0.27 -7.94 -5.91
CA ALA A 139 1.01 -8.63 -5.94
C ALA A 139 2.15 -7.65 -5.63
N VAL A 140 2.73 -7.73 -4.42
CA VAL A 140 3.80 -6.82 -3.97
C VAL A 140 5.18 -7.39 -4.22
N GLY A 141 5.93 -6.73 -5.11
CA GLY A 141 7.34 -7.02 -5.36
C GLY A 141 8.26 -6.48 -4.27
N ASN A 142 9.50 -6.96 -4.25
CA ASN A 142 10.53 -6.63 -3.26
C ASN A 142 10.90 -5.13 -3.19
N GLU A 143 10.57 -4.37 -4.22
CA GLU A 143 10.76 -2.92 -4.32
C GLU A 143 9.76 -2.14 -3.43
N GLY A 144 8.70 -2.78 -2.94
CA GLY A 144 7.67 -2.19 -2.09
C GLY A 144 8.19 -1.64 -0.76
N GLY A 145 7.48 -0.66 -0.20
CA GLY A 145 7.72 -0.14 1.14
C GLY A 145 6.91 -0.91 2.18
N GLY A 146 7.36 -0.94 3.44
CA GLY A 146 6.68 -1.70 4.48
C GLY A 146 6.92 -3.20 4.34
N HIS A 147 5.99 -4.04 4.78
CA HIS A 147 6.18 -5.49 4.85
C HIS A 147 6.23 -6.15 3.46
N LEU A 148 7.16 -7.08 3.28
CA LEU A 148 7.47 -7.75 2.00
C LEU A 148 7.34 -9.27 2.09
N GLY A 149 7.38 -9.92 0.92
CA GLY A 149 7.57 -11.36 0.81
C GLY A 149 8.96 -11.81 1.27
N ARG A 150 9.08 -13.07 1.70
CA ARG A 150 10.34 -13.65 2.17
C ARG A 150 11.30 -13.99 1.03
N ASP A 151 10.78 -14.23 -0.16
CA ASP A 151 11.53 -14.75 -1.30
C ASP A 151 12.20 -13.65 -2.15
N GLU A 152 12.06 -12.38 -1.75
CA GLU A 152 12.72 -11.21 -2.39
C GLU A 152 12.48 -11.08 -3.91
N ILE A 153 11.35 -11.58 -4.40
CA ILE A 153 10.97 -11.53 -5.82
C ILE A 153 10.55 -10.09 -6.19
N GLY A 154 11.18 -9.52 -7.21
CA GLY A 154 10.85 -8.18 -7.72
C GLY A 154 9.54 -8.14 -8.52
N THR A 155 8.94 -6.95 -8.61
CA THR A 155 7.65 -6.71 -9.28
C THR A 155 7.64 -7.23 -10.73
N MET A 156 8.75 -7.04 -11.47
CA MET A 156 8.89 -7.48 -12.87
C MET A 156 8.69 -8.99 -13.06
N VAL A 157 9.05 -9.79 -12.06
CA VAL A 157 8.91 -11.25 -12.10
C VAL A 157 7.64 -11.72 -11.41
N LEU A 158 7.30 -11.13 -10.26
CA LEU A 158 6.16 -11.57 -9.46
C LEU A 158 4.82 -11.32 -10.17
N VAL A 159 4.63 -10.12 -10.72
CA VAL A 159 3.35 -9.71 -11.31
C VAL A 159 2.89 -10.63 -12.45
N PRO A 160 3.69 -10.91 -13.51
CA PRO A 160 3.23 -11.77 -14.59
C PRO A 160 2.99 -13.20 -14.11
N ARG A 161 3.83 -13.72 -13.19
CA ARG A 161 3.64 -15.05 -12.61
C ARG A 161 2.35 -15.18 -11.80
N VAL A 162 1.98 -14.13 -11.07
CA VAL A 162 0.69 -14.08 -10.35
C VAL A 162 -0.47 -13.96 -11.34
N ALA A 163 -0.39 -13.06 -12.32
CA ALA A 163 -1.43 -12.86 -13.33
C ALA A 163 -1.74 -14.12 -14.14
N GLU A 164 -0.73 -14.94 -14.45
CA GLU A 164 -0.91 -16.23 -15.13
C GLU A 164 -1.52 -17.33 -14.22
N SER A 165 -1.49 -17.14 -12.90
CA SER A 165 -1.81 -18.19 -11.92
C SER A 165 -3.21 -18.09 -11.31
N VAL A 166 -3.91 -16.96 -11.52
CA VAL A 166 -5.25 -16.68 -10.98
C VAL A 166 -6.16 -16.16 -12.08
N ARG A 167 -7.48 -16.26 -11.89
CA ARG A 167 -8.50 -15.73 -12.80
C ARG A 167 -8.99 -14.35 -12.38
N ILE A 168 -8.98 -14.05 -11.09
CA ILE A 168 -9.35 -12.72 -10.56
C ILE A 168 -8.36 -11.62 -10.99
N PRO A 169 -8.77 -10.34 -11.02
CA PRO A 169 -7.88 -9.24 -11.39
C PRO A 169 -6.69 -9.09 -10.45
N VAL A 170 -5.56 -8.68 -11.02
CA VAL A 170 -4.30 -8.46 -10.31
C VAL A 170 -3.94 -6.98 -10.32
N LEU A 171 -3.64 -6.43 -9.14
CA LEU A 171 -2.98 -5.15 -8.99
C LEU A 171 -1.48 -5.37 -8.80
N ALA A 172 -0.64 -4.67 -9.55
CA ALA A 172 0.79 -4.65 -9.30
C ALA A 172 1.12 -3.70 -8.14
N SER A 173 1.97 -4.12 -7.22
CA SER A 173 2.43 -3.30 -6.09
C SER A 173 3.95 -3.38 -5.94
N GLY A 174 4.55 -2.27 -5.51
CA GLY A 174 6.00 -2.15 -5.31
C GLY A 174 6.73 -1.52 -6.49
N GLY A 175 7.47 -0.44 -6.22
CA GLY A 175 8.28 0.29 -7.22
C GLY A 175 7.51 1.24 -8.15
N ILE A 176 6.18 1.23 -8.14
CA ILE A 176 5.34 2.04 -9.04
C ILE A 176 5.07 3.41 -8.40
N VAL A 177 5.38 4.48 -9.13
CA VAL A 177 5.19 5.87 -8.65
C VAL A 177 4.62 6.83 -9.69
N ASP A 178 4.55 6.42 -10.96
CA ASP A 178 4.20 7.29 -12.09
C ASP A 178 3.55 6.49 -13.23
N GLY A 179 3.17 7.18 -14.32
CA GLY A 179 2.53 6.56 -15.48
C GLY A 179 3.40 5.53 -16.21
N ARG A 180 4.73 5.63 -16.13
CA ARG A 180 5.65 4.64 -16.74
C ARG A 180 5.54 3.30 -16.00
N GLY A 181 5.56 3.35 -14.67
CA GLY A 181 5.35 2.17 -13.83
C GLY A 181 3.98 1.52 -14.04
N ILE A 182 2.94 2.33 -14.22
CA ILE A 182 1.59 1.83 -14.51
C ILE A 182 1.54 1.14 -15.88
N LEU A 183 2.08 1.75 -16.94
CA LEU A 183 2.14 1.10 -18.26
C LEU A 183 2.92 -0.22 -18.22
N ALA A 184 4.04 -0.26 -17.50
CA ALA A 184 4.81 -1.49 -17.32
C ALA A 184 3.99 -2.57 -16.61
N ALA A 185 3.30 -2.22 -15.51
CA ALA A 185 2.42 -3.15 -14.79
C ALA A 185 1.31 -3.73 -15.69
N LEU A 186 0.67 -2.88 -16.50
CA LEU A 186 -0.36 -3.32 -17.45
C LEU A 186 0.22 -4.27 -18.50
N ALA A 187 1.42 -3.99 -19.02
CA ALA A 187 2.11 -4.87 -19.96
C ALA A 187 2.49 -6.23 -19.35
N LEU A 188 2.71 -6.28 -18.02
CA LEU A 188 2.97 -7.52 -17.28
C LEU A 188 1.70 -8.33 -16.96
N GLY A 189 0.53 -7.87 -17.39
CA GLY A 189 -0.75 -8.56 -17.17
C GLY A 189 -1.49 -8.15 -15.89
N ALA A 190 -0.99 -7.15 -15.14
CA ALA A 190 -1.81 -6.52 -14.11
C ALA A 190 -2.91 -5.67 -14.76
N GLU A 191 -3.98 -5.44 -14.02
CA GLU A 191 -5.13 -4.65 -14.46
C GLU A 191 -5.27 -3.36 -13.67
N GLY A 192 -4.22 -3.02 -12.92
CA GLY A 192 -4.09 -1.82 -12.13
C GLY A 192 -2.86 -1.87 -11.24
N VAL A 193 -2.74 -0.85 -10.39
CA VAL A 193 -1.61 -0.72 -9.47
C VAL A 193 -2.07 -0.36 -8.07
N GLU A 194 -1.30 -0.78 -7.08
CA GLU A 194 -1.29 -0.20 -5.74
C GLU A 194 -0.03 0.67 -5.60
N MET A 195 -0.19 1.91 -5.13
CA MET A 195 0.93 2.78 -4.79
C MET A 195 0.91 3.13 -3.31
N GLY A 196 2.09 3.17 -2.68
CA GLY A 196 2.25 3.55 -1.27
C GLY A 196 3.07 4.82 -1.13
N THR A 197 4.39 4.70 -1.27
CA THR A 197 5.35 5.79 -1.04
C THR A 197 5.07 7.06 -1.86
N ARG A 198 4.56 6.92 -3.10
CA ARG A 198 4.15 8.06 -3.93
C ARG A 198 3.06 8.92 -3.26
N PHE A 199 2.13 8.30 -2.54
CA PHE A 199 1.05 9.00 -1.83
C PHE A 199 1.49 9.61 -0.50
N ILE A 200 2.60 9.14 0.10
CA ILE A 200 3.20 9.84 1.24
C ILE A 200 3.76 11.19 0.78
N ALA A 201 4.38 11.22 -0.41
CA ALA A 201 4.91 12.43 -1.03
C ALA A 201 3.81 13.23 -1.75
N THR A 202 2.69 13.52 -1.08
CA THR A 202 1.67 14.46 -1.56
C THR A 202 1.32 15.47 -0.49
N LYS A 203 0.70 16.58 -0.89
CA LYS A 203 0.18 17.61 0.05
C LYS A 203 -0.96 17.04 0.90
N ASP A 204 -1.77 16.14 0.33
CA ASP A 204 -2.95 15.54 0.96
C ASP A 204 -2.61 14.48 2.02
N CYS A 205 -1.37 13.96 2.05
CA CYS A 205 -0.88 13.19 3.19
C CYS A 205 -0.49 14.13 4.33
N VAL A 206 -1.49 14.76 4.95
CA VAL A 206 -1.32 15.85 5.93
C VAL A 206 -0.66 15.39 7.24
N HIS A 207 -0.72 14.10 7.54
CA HIS A 207 -0.14 13.53 8.75
C HIS A 207 1.34 13.14 8.61
N ALA A 208 1.87 13.10 7.38
CA ALA A 208 3.31 12.90 7.18
C ALA A 208 4.05 14.20 7.48
N HIS A 209 4.96 14.17 8.45
CA HIS A 209 5.79 15.31 8.79
C HIS A 209 6.63 15.76 7.59
N GLU A 210 6.87 17.06 7.45
CA GLU A 210 7.58 17.64 6.30
C GLU A 210 9.02 17.10 6.14
N ASN A 211 9.72 16.83 7.24
CA ASN A 211 11.02 16.14 7.19
C ASN A 211 10.94 14.76 6.55
N TYR A 212 9.85 14.02 6.75
CA TYR A 212 9.68 12.72 6.15
C TYR A 212 9.46 12.84 4.63
N LYS A 213 8.59 13.76 4.20
CA LYS A 213 8.37 14.05 2.78
C LYS A 213 9.65 14.54 2.10
N ARG A 214 10.43 15.41 2.77
CA ARG A 214 11.73 15.88 2.30
C ARG A 214 12.74 14.75 2.16
N ARG A 215 12.84 13.86 3.14
CA ARG A 215 13.72 12.69 3.08
C ARG A 215 13.36 11.77 1.92
N ILE A 216 12.07 11.65 1.56
CA ILE A 216 11.62 10.92 0.37
C ILE A 216 12.11 11.61 -0.92
N LEU A 217 12.05 12.94 -1.01
CA LEU A 217 12.54 13.70 -2.17
C LEU A 217 14.04 13.60 -2.37
N GLU A 218 14.79 13.57 -1.27
CA GLU A 218 16.26 13.55 -1.27
C GLU A 218 16.83 12.13 -1.46
N ALA A 219 16.01 11.09 -1.30
CA ALA A 219 16.43 9.70 -1.37
C ALA A 219 16.65 9.21 -2.82
N SER A 220 17.74 8.47 -3.03
CA SER A 220 17.95 7.62 -4.19
C SER A 220 17.27 6.25 -4.02
N GLU A 221 17.17 5.49 -5.10
CA GLU A 221 16.69 4.11 -5.11
C GLU A 221 17.50 3.16 -4.20
N THR A 222 18.72 3.56 -3.85
CA THR A 222 19.61 2.83 -2.94
C THR A 222 19.46 3.23 -1.47
N ASP A 223 18.67 4.25 -1.15
CA ASP A 223 18.53 4.79 0.22
C ASP A 223 17.46 4.10 1.07
N THR A 224 17.15 2.84 0.74
CA THR A 224 16.28 1.98 1.54
C THR A 224 17.02 0.73 2.01
N VAL A 225 16.55 0.14 3.10
CA VAL A 225 17.03 -1.13 3.66
C VAL A 225 15.85 -1.99 4.05
N VAL A 226 16.07 -3.31 4.12
CA VAL A 226 15.07 -4.28 4.56
C VAL A 226 15.46 -4.77 5.95
N ILE A 227 14.66 -4.40 6.95
CA ILE A 227 14.79 -4.83 8.35
C ILE A 227 13.88 -6.04 8.62
N LYS A 228 14.05 -6.67 9.78
CA LYS A 228 13.22 -7.80 10.28
C LYS A 228 13.32 -9.07 9.44
N LYS A 229 14.39 -9.23 8.66
CA LYS A 229 14.66 -10.46 7.91
C LYS A 229 14.89 -11.63 8.87
N SER A 230 15.65 -11.43 9.95
CA SER A 230 15.94 -12.47 10.95
C SER A 230 14.67 -12.94 11.69
N LEU A 231 13.66 -12.08 11.76
CA LEU A 231 12.37 -12.35 12.37
C LEU A 231 11.37 -13.03 11.41
N GLY A 232 11.75 -13.27 10.15
CA GLY A 232 10.88 -13.87 9.13
C GLY A 232 9.72 -12.96 8.70
N ALA A 233 9.82 -11.65 8.94
CA ALA A 233 8.80 -10.65 8.60
C ALA A 233 9.45 -9.42 7.94
N PRO A 234 10.14 -9.57 6.80
CA PRO A 234 10.93 -8.51 6.18
C PRO A 234 10.08 -7.27 5.91
N ALA A 235 10.64 -6.10 6.16
CA ALA A 235 9.99 -4.83 5.84
C ALA A 235 10.99 -3.77 5.38
N ARG A 236 10.66 -3.02 4.34
CA ARG A 236 11.53 -2.00 3.74
C ARG A 236 11.25 -0.60 4.26
N ALA A 237 12.30 0.04 4.74
CA ALA A 237 12.30 1.40 5.29
C ALA A 237 13.42 2.25 4.67
N LEU A 238 13.32 3.57 4.81
CA LEU A 238 14.44 4.48 4.52
C LEU A 238 15.62 4.18 5.44
N LYS A 239 16.83 4.34 4.90
CA LYS A 239 18.08 4.31 5.69
C LYS A 239 18.10 5.45 6.71
N SER A 240 18.41 5.11 7.95
CA SER A 240 18.58 6.00 9.09
C SER A 240 19.39 5.30 10.18
N LYS A 241 19.89 6.06 11.18
CA LYS A 241 20.56 5.48 12.35
C LYS A 241 19.71 4.43 13.07
N ALA A 242 18.40 4.64 13.14
CA ALA A 242 17.48 3.68 13.73
C ALA A 242 17.42 2.35 12.95
N THR A 243 17.35 2.40 11.62
CA THR A 243 17.32 1.18 10.79
C THR A 243 18.68 0.47 10.75
N GLU A 244 19.79 1.23 10.74
CA GLU A 244 21.14 0.68 10.89
C GLU A 244 21.33 -0.05 12.23
N LYS A 245 20.82 0.53 13.32
CA LYS A 245 20.83 -0.11 14.64
C LYS A 245 20.05 -1.43 14.65
N ILE A 246 18.87 -1.46 14.01
CA ILE A 246 18.07 -2.68 13.88
C ILE A 246 18.87 -3.76 13.13
N LEU A 247 19.46 -3.42 11.98
CA LEU A 247 20.25 -4.36 11.18
C LEU A 247 21.47 -4.90 11.95
N ALA A 248 22.17 -4.03 12.70
CA ALA A 248 23.31 -4.45 13.51
C ALA A 248 22.91 -5.44 14.62
N LEU A 249 21.75 -5.25 15.25
CA LEU A 249 21.21 -6.17 16.25
C LEU A 249 20.74 -7.49 15.61
N GLU A 250 20.11 -7.43 14.43
CA GLU A 250 19.75 -8.64 13.67
C GLU A 250 21.00 -9.46 13.31
N ALA A 251 22.09 -8.82 12.91
CA ALA A 251 23.36 -9.48 12.59
C ALA A 251 24.02 -10.14 13.81
N GLN A 252 23.69 -9.69 15.03
CA GLN A 252 24.12 -10.31 16.29
C GLN A 252 23.19 -11.44 16.76
N GLY A 253 22.13 -11.76 16.00
CA GLY A 253 21.15 -12.78 16.36
C GLY A 253 20.14 -12.33 17.42
N VAL A 254 19.99 -11.02 17.65
CA VAL A 254 18.99 -10.49 18.58
C VAL A 254 17.59 -10.80 18.04
N GLY A 255 16.81 -11.54 18.83
CA GLY A 255 15.44 -11.92 18.50
C GLY A 255 14.41 -10.81 18.74
N TYR A 256 13.14 -11.16 18.56
CA TYR A 256 12.01 -10.22 18.65
C TYR A 256 12.00 -9.39 19.94
N GLU A 257 12.22 -10.01 21.11
CA GLU A 257 12.16 -9.31 22.40
C GLU A 257 13.17 -8.15 22.52
N GLY A 258 14.33 -8.25 21.87
CA GLY A 258 15.34 -7.18 21.86
C GLY A 258 15.11 -6.11 20.78
N LEU A 259 14.23 -6.40 19.81
CA LEU A 259 13.93 -5.49 18.69
C LEU A 259 12.57 -4.80 18.81
N LYS A 260 11.63 -5.36 19.60
CA LYS A 260 10.21 -4.98 19.63
C LYS A 260 9.96 -3.48 19.75
N ASP A 261 10.76 -2.77 20.56
CA ASP A 261 10.60 -1.33 20.76
C ASP A 261 11.04 -0.54 19.52
N LEU A 262 12.15 -0.94 18.89
CA LEU A 262 12.71 -0.30 17.69
C LEU A 262 11.85 -0.52 16.44
N ILE A 263 11.15 -1.66 16.37
CA ILE A 263 10.27 -2.03 15.24
C ILE A 263 8.78 -1.75 15.52
N SER A 264 8.48 -1.09 16.63
CA SER A 264 7.11 -0.79 17.05
C SER A 264 6.47 0.32 16.21
N GLY A 265 5.14 0.37 16.20
CA GLY A 265 4.41 1.52 15.66
C GLY A 265 4.73 2.84 16.38
N ALA A 266 5.15 2.79 17.65
CA ALA A 266 5.59 3.98 18.38
C ALA A 266 6.92 4.52 17.81
N ALA A 267 7.90 3.64 17.58
CA ALA A 267 9.16 4.01 16.92
C ALA A 267 8.94 4.52 15.49
N ASN A 268 7.94 3.98 14.78
CA ASN A 268 7.56 4.51 13.47
C ASN A 268 7.08 5.98 13.57
N ARG A 269 6.14 6.27 14.48
CA ARG A 269 5.55 7.62 14.65
C ARG A 269 6.56 8.69 15.05
N ILE A 270 7.61 8.34 15.80
CA ILE A 270 8.74 9.25 16.09
C ILE A 270 9.33 9.82 14.79
N ALA A 271 9.53 8.99 13.77
CA ALA A 271 10.02 9.47 12.48
C ALA A 271 8.92 10.19 11.68
N ILE A 272 7.77 9.54 11.48
CA ILE A 272 6.80 9.99 10.48
C ILE A 272 5.88 11.13 10.93
N HIS A 273 5.64 11.30 12.23
CA HIS A 273 4.77 12.37 12.79
C HIS A 273 5.59 13.49 13.44
N GLU A 274 6.66 13.13 14.16
CA GLU A 274 7.48 14.12 14.88
C GLU A 274 8.69 14.59 14.05
N GLY A 275 8.96 13.99 12.90
CA GLY A 275 10.04 14.40 12.00
C GLY A 275 11.45 14.05 12.49
N ARG A 276 11.57 13.25 13.56
CA ARG A 276 12.84 12.77 14.11
C ARG A 276 13.34 11.55 13.34
N MET A 277 13.74 11.78 12.08
CA MET A 277 14.01 10.73 11.09
C MET A 277 15.12 9.73 11.47
N GLU A 278 16.03 10.12 12.35
CA GLU A 278 17.14 9.27 12.82
C GLU A 278 16.80 8.40 14.04
N GLU A 279 15.71 8.72 14.74
CA GLU A 279 15.32 8.07 16.01
C GLU A 279 14.24 7.00 15.83
N GLY A 280 13.60 6.97 14.66
CA GLY A 280 12.56 6.03 14.28
C GLY A 280 12.77 5.44 12.89
N HIS A 281 11.97 4.44 12.53
CA HIS A 281 11.96 3.88 11.19
C HIS A 281 10.81 4.45 10.36
N SER A 282 11.00 4.61 9.06
CA SER A 282 10.00 5.17 8.15
C SER A 282 9.87 4.34 6.88
N TRP A 283 8.66 3.87 6.58
CA TRP A 283 8.40 2.90 5.51
C TRP A 283 8.43 3.52 4.12
N ALA A 284 9.39 3.12 3.28
CA ALA A 284 9.44 3.57 1.90
C ALA A 284 9.96 2.48 0.97
N GLY A 285 9.39 2.42 -0.24
CA GLY A 285 9.85 1.52 -1.31
C GLY A 285 11.04 2.08 -2.08
N GLN A 286 11.68 1.28 -2.92
CA GLN A 286 12.78 1.74 -3.77
C GLN A 286 12.35 2.78 -4.82
N GLY A 287 11.04 2.85 -5.09
CA GLY A 287 10.45 3.91 -5.93
C GLY A 287 10.71 5.34 -5.42
N VAL A 288 11.19 5.55 -4.19
CA VAL A 288 11.67 6.87 -3.71
C VAL A 288 12.64 7.52 -4.69
N GLY A 289 13.51 6.72 -5.31
CA GLY A 289 14.48 7.19 -6.30
C GLY A 289 13.88 7.78 -7.56
N LEU A 290 12.54 7.76 -7.73
CA LEU A 290 11.82 8.34 -8.85
C LEU A 290 10.91 9.52 -8.45
N ILE A 291 10.78 9.81 -7.16
CA ILE A 291 9.93 10.89 -6.64
C ILE A 291 10.75 12.19 -6.63
N ARG A 292 10.20 13.27 -7.20
CA ARG A 292 10.92 14.56 -7.39
C ARG A 292 10.18 15.79 -6.89
N ASP A 293 8.96 15.62 -6.40
CA ASP A 293 8.09 16.71 -5.98
C ASP A 293 7.01 16.23 -5.01
N ILE A 294 6.29 17.18 -4.39
CA ILE A 294 5.16 16.94 -3.47
C ILE A 294 3.92 17.66 -4.04
N PRO A 295 3.26 17.08 -5.06
CA PRO A 295 2.05 17.64 -5.64
C PRO A 295 0.85 17.38 -4.72
N THR A 296 -0.30 18.00 -5.03
CA THR A 296 -1.59 17.45 -4.60
C THR A 296 -1.85 16.12 -5.30
N VAL A 297 -2.72 15.29 -4.75
CA VAL A 297 -3.15 14.04 -5.39
C VAL A 297 -3.83 14.31 -6.73
N ALA A 298 -4.59 15.40 -6.86
CA ALA A 298 -5.20 15.80 -8.13
C ALA A 298 -4.14 16.11 -9.21
N GLU A 299 -3.14 16.92 -8.87
CA GLU A 299 -2.00 17.22 -9.76
C GLU A 299 -1.22 15.95 -10.16
N LEU A 300 -1.03 15.03 -9.20
CA LEU A 300 -0.38 13.74 -9.46
C LEU A 300 -1.18 12.90 -10.48
N PHE A 301 -2.49 12.80 -10.30
CA PHE A 301 -3.35 12.00 -11.19
C PHE A 301 -3.41 12.59 -12.61
N GLU A 302 -3.50 13.91 -12.74
CA GLU A 302 -3.46 14.57 -14.06
C GLU A 302 -2.12 14.35 -14.76
N ARG A 303 -1.01 14.39 -14.01
CA ARG A 303 0.31 14.02 -14.55
C ARG A 303 0.35 12.56 -15.00
N ILE A 304 -0.15 11.63 -14.19
CA ILE A 304 -0.19 10.21 -14.53
C ILE A 304 -1.00 10.00 -15.82
N LYS A 305 -2.16 10.64 -15.98
CA LYS A 305 -2.96 10.55 -17.23
C LYS A 305 -2.15 10.99 -18.45
N LYS A 306 -1.40 12.10 -18.34
CA LYS A 306 -0.51 12.57 -19.40
C LYS A 306 0.61 11.57 -19.71
N GLU A 307 1.31 11.08 -18.68
CA GLU A 307 2.40 10.11 -18.83
C GLU A 307 1.93 8.78 -19.44
N LEU A 308 0.73 8.31 -19.09
CA LEU A 308 0.09 7.14 -19.69
C LEU A 308 -0.12 7.34 -21.20
N ASN A 309 -0.69 8.48 -21.59
CA ASN A 309 -0.95 8.79 -23.00
C ASN A 309 0.35 8.91 -23.81
N GLU A 310 1.34 9.63 -23.28
CA GLU A 310 2.65 9.81 -23.91
C GLU A 310 3.41 8.48 -24.04
N GLY A 311 3.39 7.67 -22.97
CA GLY A 311 4.03 6.37 -22.94
C GLY A 311 3.38 5.38 -23.91
N TYR A 312 2.04 5.33 -23.96
CA TYR A 312 1.31 4.51 -24.91
C TYR A 312 1.63 4.90 -26.36
N ALA A 313 1.60 6.20 -26.68
CA ALA A 313 1.94 6.69 -28.01
C ALA A 313 3.40 6.37 -28.39
N ARG A 314 4.34 6.47 -27.45
CA ARG A 314 5.75 6.12 -27.66
C ARG A 314 5.93 4.64 -27.95
N LEU A 315 5.30 3.76 -27.17
CA LEU A 315 5.37 2.31 -27.39
C LEU A 315 4.70 1.90 -28.71
N GLY A 316 3.55 2.50 -29.05
CA GLY A 316 2.87 2.27 -30.31
C GLY A 316 3.75 2.55 -31.53
N ARG A 317 4.54 3.64 -31.50
CA ARG A 317 5.50 3.96 -32.58
C ARG A 317 6.68 2.98 -32.67
N MET A 318 7.04 2.29 -31.59
CA MET A 318 8.14 1.32 -31.58
C MET A 318 7.73 -0.07 -32.07
N LEU A 319 6.43 -0.38 -32.02
CA LEU A 319 5.85 -1.66 -32.40
C LEU A 319 5.25 -1.67 -33.82
N GLN A 320 5.29 -0.52 -34.50
CA GLN A 320 4.99 -0.37 -35.92
C GLN A 320 6.24 -0.60 -36.76
#